data_AF-A0A9X8EDV9-F1
#
_entry.id   AF-A0A9X8EDV9-F1
#
_cell.length_a   1.000
_cell.length_b   1.000
_cell.length_c   1.000
_cell.angle_alpha   90.00
_cell.angle_beta   90.00
_cell.angle_gamma   90.00
#
_symmetry.space_group_name_H-M   'P 1'
#
loop_
_entity.id
_entity.type
_entity.pdbx_description
1 polymer ?
#
loop_
_entity_poly.entity_id
_entity_poly.type
_entity_poly.pdbx_seq_one_letter_code
_entity_poly.pdbx_strand_id
1 'polypeptide(L)'
;MFFAIMNEVACIADLRFIFPSPGEINKMQDLLAGLEVIQAFTTTLQRHDLAINEARALLETLIPRFACMTSYLSPRAVIVSNPTFQDTVVKVLDGDVGMCWNARWYRSRL
;
A
#
# COMPACT_ATOMS: atom_id res chain seq x y z
N MET A 1 24.02 32.11 -27.89
CA MET A 1 23.85 31.61 -26.50
C MET A 1 23.33 30.18 -26.45
N PHE A 2 22.20 29.86 -27.12
CA PHE A 2 21.68 28.48 -27.22
C PHE A 2 22.70 27.45 -27.74
N PHE A 3 23.47 27.81 -28.77
CA PHE A 3 24.51 26.94 -29.35
C PHE A 3 25.68 26.63 -28.40
N ALA A 4 26.05 27.55 -27.52
CA ALA A 4 27.13 27.35 -26.54
C ALA A 4 26.69 26.38 -25.44
N ILE A 5 25.42 26.44 -25.03
CA ILE A 5 24.81 25.51 -24.08
C ILE A 5 24.74 24.10 -24.68
N MET A 6 24.31 23.97 -25.93
CA MET A 6 24.26 22.66 -26.62
C MET A 6 25.65 22.04 -26.83
N ASN A 7 26.67 22.86 -27.04
CA ASN A 7 28.05 22.40 -27.20
C ASN A 7 28.61 21.85 -25.88
N GLU A 8 28.29 22.45 -24.73
CA GLU A 8 28.67 21.89 -23.43
C GLU A 8 27.86 20.67 -23.02
N VAL A 9 26.58 20.66 -23.37
CA VAL A 9 25.71 19.49 -23.17
C VAL A 9 26.21 18.29 -23.99
N ALA A 10 26.79 18.52 -25.19
CA ALA A 10 27.41 17.49 -26.00
C ALA A 10 28.74 16.94 -25.42
N CYS A 11 29.43 17.70 -24.57
CA CYS A 11 30.65 17.28 -23.87
C CYS A 11 30.37 16.38 -22.65
N ILE A 12 29.11 16.30 -22.20
CA ILE A 12 28.70 15.40 -21.13
C ILE A 12 28.52 14.00 -21.73
N ALA A 13 29.45 13.10 -21.40
CA ALA A 13 29.40 11.70 -21.80
C ALA A 13 28.03 11.10 -21.47
N ASP A 14 27.32 10.74 -22.54
CA ASP A 14 26.01 10.10 -22.57
C ASP A 14 24.97 10.67 -21.59
N LEU A 15 24.41 11.83 -21.93
CA LEU A 15 23.28 12.46 -21.21
C LEU A 15 22.12 11.50 -20.86
N ARG A 16 21.99 10.39 -21.61
CA ARG A 16 21.03 9.31 -21.34
C ARG A 16 21.27 8.59 -20.01
N PHE A 17 22.47 8.65 -19.43
CA PHE A 17 22.75 8.17 -18.08
C PHE A 17 22.32 9.15 -16.98
N ILE A 18 22.17 10.43 -17.32
CA ILE A 18 21.84 11.50 -16.36
C ILE A 18 20.34 11.79 -16.36
N PHE A 19 19.72 11.77 -17.53
CA PHE A 19 18.30 12.06 -17.68
C PHE A 19 17.52 10.77 -17.96
N PRO A 20 16.48 10.47 -17.16
CA PRO A 20 15.60 9.36 -17.48
C PRO A 20 14.96 9.58 -18.85
N SER A 21 14.86 8.52 -19.62
CA SER A 21 14.14 8.54 -20.88
C SER A 21 12.69 8.97 -20.67
N PRO A 22 12.02 9.54 -21.69
CA PRO A 22 10.59 9.86 -21.59
C PRO A 22 9.73 8.68 -21.14
N GLY A 23 10.09 7.45 -21.54
CA GLY A 23 9.42 6.23 -21.09
C GLY A 23 9.64 5.92 -19.61
N GLU A 24 10.81 6.21 -19.05
CA GLU A 24 11.07 6.06 -17.61
C GLU A 24 10.35 7.14 -16.80
N ILE A 25 10.29 8.36 -17.30
CA ILE A 25 9.50 9.45 -16.68
C ILE A 25 8.02 9.05 -16.62
N ASN A 26 7.47 8.54 -17.71
CA ASN A 26 6.07 8.08 -17.74
C ASN A 26 5.84 6.94 -16.72
N LYS A 27 6.73 5.95 -16.67
CA LYS A 27 6.63 4.85 -15.67
C LYS A 27 6.70 5.36 -14.23
N MET A 28 7.55 6.35 -13.96
CA MET A 28 7.64 6.98 -12.64
C MET A 28 6.35 7.73 -12.28
N GLN A 29 5.73 8.41 -13.25
CA GLN A 29 4.44 9.09 -13.06
C GLN A 29 3.32 8.08 -12.80
N ASP A 30 3.27 6.98 -13.57
CA ASP A 30 2.30 5.90 -13.35
C ASP A 30 2.46 5.27 -11.96
N LEU A 31 3.71 5.05 -11.53
CA LEU A 31 4.01 4.54 -10.19
C LEU A 31 3.56 5.53 -9.10
N LEU A 32 3.87 6.82 -9.27
CA LEU A 32 3.46 7.86 -8.34
C LEU A 32 1.94 7.90 -8.19
N ALA A 33 1.19 7.88 -9.30
CA ALA A 33 -0.27 7.85 -9.29
C ALA A 33 -0.81 6.61 -8.56
N GLY A 34 -0.18 5.45 -8.73
CA GLY A 34 -0.52 4.24 -7.98
C GLY A 34 -0.28 4.38 -6.47
N LEU A 35 0.85 4.97 -6.08
CA LEU A 35 1.20 5.22 -4.68
C LEU A 35 0.28 6.24 -4.02
N GLU A 36 -0.11 7.30 -4.71
CA GLU A 36 -1.07 8.30 -4.22
C GLU A 36 -2.43 7.67 -3.91
N VAL A 37 -2.91 6.76 -4.77
CA VAL A 37 -4.13 6.00 -4.51
C VAL A 37 -4.00 5.16 -3.24
N ILE A 38 -2.91 4.40 -3.09
CA ILE A 38 -2.66 3.57 -1.90
C ILE A 38 -2.61 4.45 -0.65
N GLN A 39 -1.91 5.59 -0.71
CA GLN A 39 -1.81 6.54 0.39
C GLN A 39 -3.18 7.10 0.81
N ALA A 40 -4.06 7.40 -0.16
CA ALA A 40 -5.41 7.86 0.14
C ALA A 40 -6.22 6.82 0.93
N PHE A 41 -6.13 5.55 0.52
CA PHE A 41 -6.77 4.44 1.23
C PHE A 41 -6.21 4.25 2.64
N THR A 42 -4.88 4.21 2.80
CA THR A 42 -4.26 4.01 4.11
C THR A 42 -4.57 5.16 5.06
N THR A 43 -4.52 6.40 4.58
CA THR A 43 -4.88 7.58 5.38
C THR A 43 -6.34 7.52 5.83
N THR A 44 -7.24 7.08 4.95
CA THR A 44 -8.66 6.94 5.29
C THR A 44 -8.88 5.83 6.32
N LEU A 45 -8.23 4.67 6.15
CA LEU A 45 -8.29 3.54 7.08
C LEU A 45 -7.73 3.86 8.47
N GLN A 46 -6.79 4.81 8.57
CA GLN A 46 -6.18 5.24 9.82
C GLN A 46 -7.03 6.26 10.59
N ARG A 47 -8.15 6.71 10.04
CA ARG A 47 -9.05 7.65 10.72
C ARG A 47 -9.67 7.03 11.96
N HIS A 48 -9.62 7.76 13.07
CA HIS A 48 -10.17 7.33 14.36
C HIS A 48 -11.71 7.23 14.38
N ASP A 49 -12.38 7.95 13.48
CA ASP A 49 -13.83 8.04 13.35
C ASP A 49 -14.40 7.14 12.26
N LEU A 50 -13.59 6.26 11.66
CA LEU A 50 -14.04 5.43 10.54
C LEU A 50 -14.96 4.31 11.04
N ALA A 51 -16.19 4.30 10.53
CA ALA A 51 -17.13 3.25 10.85
C ALA A 51 -16.74 1.92 10.17
N ILE A 52 -17.04 0.79 10.80
CA ILE A 52 -16.66 -0.55 10.29
C ILE A 52 -17.24 -0.83 8.90
N ASN A 53 -18.47 -0.37 8.64
CA ASN A 53 -19.11 -0.50 7.32
C ASN A 53 -18.39 0.34 6.25
N GLU A 54 -17.89 1.52 6.60
CA GLU A 54 -17.09 2.37 5.70
C GLU A 54 -15.73 1.73 5.42
N ALA A 55 -15.06 1.23 6.45
CA ALA A 55 -13.82 0.46 6.30
C ALA A 55 -14.00 -0.76 5.38
N ARG A 56 -15.12 -1.48 5.54
CA ARG A 56 -15.47 -2.62 4.69
C ARG A 56 -15.67 -2.19 3.24
N ALA A 57 -16.43 -1.11 3.00
CA ALA A 57 -16.64 -0.57 1.66
C ALA A 57 -15.32 -0.15 1.00
N LEU A 58 -14.42 0.51 1.74
CA LEU A 58 -13.09 0.88 1.25
C LEU A 58 -12.27 -0.35 0.84
N LEU A 59 -12.23 -1.39 1.67
CA LEU A 59 -11.50 -2.62 1.35
C LEU A 59 -12.12 -3.38 0.16
N GLU A 60 -13.45 -3.40 0.03
CA GLU A 60 -14.14 -3.98 -1.14
C GLU A 60 -13.79 -3.26 -2.44
N THR A 61 -13.59 -1.94 -2.40
CA THR A 61 -13.15 -1.17 -3.58
C THR A 61 -11.68 -1.39 -3.95
N LEU A 62 -10.86 -1.89 -3.01
CA LEU A 62 -9.44 -2.18 -3.25
C LEU A 62 -9.24 -3.39 -4.16
N ILE A 63 -10.08 -4.41 -4.02
CA ILE A 63 -10.00 -5.69 -4.75
C ILE A 63 -10.07 -5.50 -6.28
N PRO A 64 -11.08 -4.80 -6.85
CA PRO A 64 -11.14 -4.58 -8.30
C PRO A 64 -10.04 -3.66 -8.80
N ARG A 65 -9.47 -2.80 -7.94
CA ARG A 65 -8.41 -1.85 -8.30
C ARG A 65 -7.02 -2.48 -8.30
N PHE A 66 -6.79 -3.42 -7.39
CA PHE A 66 -5.53 -4.15 -7.25
C PHE A 66 -5.84 -5.64 -7.14
N ALA A 67 -5.83 -6.35 -8.27
CA ALA A 67 -6.15 -7.78 -8.31
C ALA A 67 -5.29 -8.63 -7.36
N CYS A 68 -4.05 -8.20 -7.09
CA CYS A 68 -3.14 -8.83 -6.13
C CYS A 68 -3.68 -8.85 -4.69
N MET A 69 -4.61 -7.96 -4.34
CA MET A 69 -5.20 -7.88 -3.01
C MET A 69 -6.26 -8.96 -2.76
N THR A 70 -6.72 -9.66 -3.80
CA THR A 70 -7.74 -10.71 -3.69
C THR A 70 -7.29 -11.84 -2.74
N SER A 71 -6.02 -12.21 -2.74
CA SER A 71 -5.50 -13.25 -1.84
C SER A 71 -5.53 -12.88 -0.36
N TYR A 72 -5.64 -11.58 -0.05
CA TYR A 72 -5.60 -11.03 1.31
C TYR A 72 -6.97 -10.54 1.80
N LEU A 73 -7.77 -9.94 0.92
CA LEU A 73 -9.03 -9.27 1.27
C LEU A 73 -10.29 -10.05 0.85
N SER A 74 -10.15 -11.07 0.00
CA SER A 74 -11.31 -11.89 -0.40
C SER A 74 -11.94 -12.58 0.81
N PRO A 75 -13.26 -12.83 0.79
CA PRO A 75 -13.91 -13.71 1.77
C PRO A 75 -13.28 -15.10 1.86
N ARG A 76 -12.57 -15.53 0.81
CA ARG A 76 -11.85 -16.82 0.73
C ARG A 76 -10.34 -16.66 0.89
N ALA A 77 -9.86 -15.52 1.39
CA ALA A 77 -8.45 -15.29 1.65
C ALA A 77 -7.90 -16.32 2.64
N VAL A 78 -6.65 -16.76 2.43
CA VAL A 78 -6.00 -17.80 3.24
C VAL A 78 -5.97 -17.41 4.73
N ILE A 79 -5.88 -16.12 5.03
CA ILE A 79 -5.93 -15.60 6.40
C ILE A 79 -7.23 -15.95 7.13
N VAL A 80 -8.37 -15.98 6.42
CA VAL A 80 -9.69 -16.31 7.00
C VAL A 80 -9.75 -17.79 7.42
N SER A 81 -9.02 -18.65 6.72
CA SER A 81 -8.89 -20.07 7.06
C SER A 81 -7.86 -20.35 8.18
N ASN A 82 -7.13 -19.33 8.64
CA ASN A 82 -6.15 -19.51 9.71
C ASN A 82 -6.86 -19.67 11.08
N PRO A 83 -6.66 -20.78 11.82
CA PRO A 83 -7.33 -21.01 13.10
C PRO A 83 -7.06 -19.91 14.13
N THR A 84 -5.86 -19.32 14.08
CA THR A 84 -5.44 -18.24 14.97
C THR A 84 -6.18 -16.95 14.67
N PHE A 85 -6.44 -16.67 13.39
CA PHE A 85 -7.24 -15.52 12.98
C PHE A 85 -8.69 -15.67 13.45
N GLN A 86 -9.27 -16.85 13.24
CA GLN A 86 -10.63 -17.15 13.69
C GLN A 86 -10.79 -16.99 15.22
N ASP A 87 -9.90 -17.59 16.01
CA ASP A 87 -9.92 -17.46 17.48
C ASP A 87 -9.79 -16.00 17.95
N THR A 88 -8.94 -15.22 17.27
CA THR A 88 -8.76 -13.80 17.60
C THR A 88 -9.99 -12.97 17.23
N VAL A 89 -10.60 -13.22 16.07
CA VAL A 89 -11.83 -12.53 15.64
C VAL A 89 -12.99 -12.84 16.59
N VAL A 90 -13.14 -14.10 17.01
CA VAL A 90 -14.15 -14.51 18.00
C VAL A 90 -13.96 -13.75 19.31
N LYS A 91 -12.74 -13.67 19.84
CA LYS A 91 -12.44 -12.90 21.07
C LYS A 91 -12.73 -11.40 20.94
N VAL A 92 -12.45 -10.82 19.77
CA VAL A 92 -12.76 -9.41 19.48
C VAL A 92 -14.27 -9.18 19.40
N LEU A 93 -15.02 -10.09 18.78
CA LEU A 93 -16.48 -10.05 18.70
C LEU A 93 -17.15 -10.26 20.06
N ASP A 94 -16.57 -11.10 20.91
CA ASP A 94 -17.01 -11.33 22.30
C ASP A 94 -16.69 -10.17 23.25
N GLY A 95 -16.06 -9.09 22.74
CA GLY A 95 -15.77 -7.87 23.51
C GLY A 95 -14.48 -7.93 24.33
N ASP A 96 -13.66 -8.96 24.17
CA ASP A 96 -12.42 -9.20 24.95
C ASP A 96 -11.20 -8.43 24.38
N VAL A 97 -11.47 -7.26 23.78
CA VAL A 97 -10.51 -6.46 22.98
C VAL A 97 -9.34 -5.96 23.84
N GLY A 98 -9.53 -5.77 25.15
CA GLY A 98 -8.51 -5.29 26.07
C GLY A 98 -7.31 -6.25 26.25
N MET A 99 -7.47 -7.55 25.95
CA MET A 99 -6.43 -8.56 26.15
C MET A 99 -5.60 -8.84 24.88
N CYS A 100 -6.15 -8.54 23.69
CA CYS A 100 -5.53 -8.91 22.42
C CYS A 100 -4.29 -8.06 22.04
N TRP A 101 -4.20 -6.83 22.55
CA TRP A 101 -3.07 -5.93 22.26
C TRP A 101 -1.80 -6.27 23.07
N ASN A 102 -1.95 -6.84 24.27
CA ASN A 102 -0.84 -7.03 25.22
C ASN A 102 -0.08 -8.36 25.07
N ALA A 103 -0.71 -9.43 24.57
CA ALA A 103 -0.12 -10.76 24.71
C ALA A 103 0.83 -11.19 23.58
N ARG A 104 0.79 -10.55 22.40
CA ARG A 104 1.43 -11.13 21.19
C ARG A 104 2.61 -10.37 20.60
N TRP A 105 2.66 -9.03 20.70
CA TRP A 105 3.78 -8.27 20.12
C TRP A 105 5.08 -8.36 20.93
N TYR A 106 5.02 -8.76 22.21
CA TYR A 106 6.19 -8.95 23.06
C TYR A 106 6.92 -10.29 22.85
N ARG A 107 6.29 -11.30 22.25
CA ARG A 107 6.89 -12.65 22.09
C ARG A 107 7.72 -12.84 20.82
N SER A 108 7.86 -11.80 19.99
CA SER A 108 8.64 -11.85 18.74
C SER A 108 9.93 -11.00 18.81
N ARG A 109 10.34 -10.57 20.01
CA ARG A 109 11.60 -9.82 20.24
C ARG A 109 12.49 -10.41 21.34
N LEU A 110 12.38 -11.72 21.58
CA LEU A 110 13.38 -12.50 22.33
C LEU A 110 13.73 -13.75 21.53
#